data_AF-A0A938EYE1-F1
#
_entry.id   AF-A0A938EYE1-F1
#
_cell.length_a   1.000
_cell.length_b   1.000
_cell.length_c   1.000
_cell.angle_alpha   90.00
_cell.angle_beta   90.00
_cell.angle_gamma   90.00
#
_symmetry.space_group_name_H-M   'P 1'
#
loop_
_entity.id
_entity.type
_entity.pdbx_description
1 polymer ?
#
loop_
_entity_poly.entity_id
_entity_poly.type
_entity_poly.pdbx_seq_one_letter_code
_entity_poly.pdbx_strand_id
1 'polypeptide(L)'
;TLFTDFYSAFGIGTNNVANVVGPLMAVNLIKPVTGFLIFSFLFGLGGFILGRGVLNTVSKEIVPLGGISASVVSLVVSSIIITCSLLGLPAPYVQLSSLSILAIHTIKEEKNHKQILVHPTIKKILKVWLITPLVSILICYGLLFLFKVKK
;
A
#
# COMPACT_ATOMS: atom_id res chain seq x y z
N THR A 1 -12.75 10.31 10.36
CA THR A 1 -11.62 10.64 11.25
C THR A 1 -11.31 9.59 12.31
N LEU A 2 -12.21 8.68 12.71
CA LEU A 2 -11.80 7.46 13.47
C LEU A 2 -12.38 6.20 12.84
N PHE A 3 -13.69 6.22 12.57
CA PHE A 3 -14.36 5.16 11.83
C PHE A 3 -13.68 4.87 10.48
N THR A 4 -13.41 5.94 9.70
CA THR A 4 -12.72 5.84 8.41
C THR A 4 -11.31 5.28 8.51
N ASP A 5 -10.67 5.46 9.65
CA ASP A 5 -9.28 5.07 9.87
C ASP A 5 -9.22 3.58 10.21
N PHE A 6 -10.15 3.11 11.06
CA PHE A 6 -10.38 1.67 11.27
C PHE A 6 -10.81 0.96 10.00
N TYR A 7 -11.74 1.53 9.24
CA TYR A 7 -12.18 0.98 7.97
C TYR A 7 -11.03 0.91 6.96
N SER A 8 -10.17 1.92 6.93
CA SER A 8 -9.00 1.92 6.06
C SER A 8 -7.95 0.90 6.50
N ALA A 9 -7.67 0.80 7.80
CA ALA A 9 -6.79 -0.23 8.34
C ALA A 9 -7.27 -1.64 8.00
N PHE A 10 -8.59 -1.88 8.08
CA PHE A 10 -9.20 -3.13 7.67
C PHE A 10 -8.96 -3.40 6.17
N GLY A 11 -9.30 -2.45 5.29
CA GLY A 11 -9.10 -2.61 3.85
C GLY A 11 -7.64 -2.83 3.44
N ILE A 12 -6.69 -2.13 4.06
CA ILE A 12 -5.25 -2.37 3.82
C ILE A 12 -4.87 -3.82 4.17
N GLY A 13 -5.39 -4.32 5.30
CA GLY A 13 -5.10 -5.68 5.77
C GLY A 13 -5.65 -6.77 4.84
N THR A 14 -6.87 -6.62 4.32
CA THR A 14 -7.53 -7.66 3.50
C THR A 14 -6.76 -7.99 2.22
N ASN A 15 -6.02 -7.03 1.65
CA ASN A 15 -5.25 -7.26 0.43
C ASN A 15 -3.77 -7.57 0.72
N ASN A 16 -3.15 -6.83 1.63
CA ASN A 16 -1.70 -6.95 1.83
C ASN A 16 -1.27 -8.22 2.56
N VAL A 17 -2.08 -8.75 3.47
CA VAL A 17 -1.73 -9.99 4.19
C VAL A 17 -1.69 -11.18 3.22
N ALA A 18 -2.55 -11.17 2.19
CA ALA A 18 -2.60 -12.21 1.17
C ALA A 18 -1.28 -12.30 0.37
N ASN A 19 -0.54 -11.20 0.18
CA ASN A 19 0.75 -11.20 -0.51
C ASN A 19 1.83 -12.02 0.21
N VAL A 20 1.70 -12.21 1.53
CA VAL A 20 2.61 -13.03 2.33
C VAL A 20 2.09 -14.46 2.44
N VAL A 21 0.80 -14.61 2.72
CA VAL A 21 0.17 -15.93 2.95
C VAL A 21 0.09 -16.75 1.66
N GLY A 22 -0.17 -16.11 0.51
CA GLY A 22 -0.34 -16.77 -0.79
C GLY A 22 0.85 -17.64 -1.20
N PRO A 23 2.08 -17.10 -1.26
CA PRO A 23 3.27 -17.90 -1.58
C PRO A 23 3.50 -19.09 -0.62
N LEU A 24 3.25 -18.92 0.68
CA LEU A 24 3.42 -19.98 1.68
C LEU A 24 2.38 -21.09 1.54
N MET A 25 1.15 -20.72 1.17
CA MET A 25 0.09 -21.68 0.84
C MET A 25 0.41 -22.43 -0.45
N ALA A 26 0.98 -21.78 -1.46
CA ALA A 26 1.30 -22.40 -2.75
C ALA A 26 2.29 -23.57 -2.61
N VAL A 27 3.15 -23.54 -1.60
CA VAL A 27 4.10 -24.63 -1.27
C VAL A 27 3.61 -25.53 -0.13
N ASN A 28 2.34 -25.43 0.27
CA ASN A 28 1.71 -26.20 1.35
C ASN A 28 2.41 -26.08 2.72
N LEU A 29 3.14 -24.97 2.97
CA LEU A 29 3.82 -24.76 4.25
C LEU A 29 2.86 -24.32 5.37
N ILE A 30 1.73 -23.71 5.02
CA ILE A 30 0.76 -23.22 6.01
C ILE A 30 -0.67 -23.39 5.53
N LYS A 31 -1.57 -23.71 6.47
CA LYS A 31 -3.01 -23.73 6.21
C LYS A 31 -3.55 -22.30 6.07
N PRO A 32 -4.56 -22.05 5.21
CA PRO A 32 -5.03 -20.69 4.92
C PRO A 32 -5.45 -19.91 6.17
N VAL A 33 -6.36 -20.48 6.97
CA VAL A 33 -6.90 -19.83 8.18
C VAL A 33 -5.80 -19.49 9.18
N THR A 34 -4.89 -20.44 9.44
CA THR A 34 -3.76 -20.24 10.34
C THR A 34 -2.79 -19.18 9.82
N GLY A 35 -2.51 -19.18 8.51
CA GLY A 35 -1.65 -18.19 7.87
C GLY A 35 -2.22 -16.77 8.01
N PHE A 36 -3.48 -16.57 7.66
CA PHE A 36 -4.11 -15.27 7.83
C PHE A 36 -4.14 -14.81 9.29
N LEU A 37 -4.45 -15.68 10.26
CA LEU A 37 -4.44 -15.30 11.67
C LEU A 37 -3.07 -14.80 12.16
N ILE A 38 -2.00 -15.55 11.87
CA ILE A 38 -0.65 -15.22 12.32
C ILE A 38 -0.15 -13.96 11.61
N PHE A 39 -0.23 -13.93 10.28
CA PHE A 39 0.35 -12.85 9.49
C PHE A 39 -0.47 -11.56 9.57
N SER A 40 -1.79 -11.60 9.79
CA SER A 40 -2.57 -10.38 10.09
C SER A 40 -2.14 -9.74 11.41
N PHE A 41 -1.89 -10.53 12.45
CA PHE A 41 -1.39 -10.02 13.73
C PHE A 41 0.01 -9.39 13.57
N LEU A 42 0.93 -10.10 12.91
CA LEU A 42 2.28 -9.58 12.64
C LEU A 42 2.27 -8.34 11.74
N PHE A 43 1.37 -8.28 10.75
CA PHE A 43 1.20 -7.12 9.90
C PHE A 43 0.75 -5.89 10.71
N GLY A 44 -0.24 -6.06 11.60
CA GLY A 44 -0.67 -5.01 12.52
C GLY A 44 0.45 -4.55 13.47
N LEU A 45 1.18 -5.51 14.04
CA LEU A 45 2.30 -5.23 14.95
C LEU A 45 3.44 -4.48 14.24
N GLY A 46 3.79 -4.89 13.01
CA GLY A 46 4.78 -4.21 12.18
C GLY A 46 4.35 -2.79 11.84
N GLY A 47 3.08 -2.57 11.52
CA GLY A 47 2.50 -1.24 11.33
C GLY A 47 2.61 -0.36 12.58
N PHE A 48 2.37 -0.94 13.76
CA PHE A 48 2.48 -0.22 15.03
C PHE A 48 3.92 0.19 15.36
N ILE A 49 4.90 -0.72 15.16
CA ILE A 49 6.31 -0.48 15.50
C ILE A 49 6.99 0.43 14.46
N LEU A 50 6.79 0.16 13.17
CA LEU A 50 7.56 0.77 12.07
C LEU A 50 6.78 1.83 11.28
N GLY A 51 5.46 1.97 11.47
CA GLY A 51 4.60 2.83 10.66
C GLY A 51 4.81 4.33 10.83
N ARG A 52 5.51 4.77 11.90
CA ARG A 52 5.69 6.20 12.23
C ARG A 52 6.36 7.00 11.10
N GLY A 53 7.32 6.41 10.39
CA GLY A 53 8.00 7.07 9.28
C GLY A 53 7.05 7.38 8.12
N VAL A 54 6.23 6.40 7.72
CA VAL A 54 5.27 6.53 6.63
C VAL A 54 4.19 7.56 6.96
N LEU A 55 3.68 7.53 8.19
CA LEU A 55 2.68 8.50 8.66
C LEU A 55 3.22 9.94 8.59
N ASN A 56 4.48 10.16 8.96
CA ASN A 56 5.11 11.48 8.88
C ASN A 56 5.26 11.96 7.44
N THR A 57 5.73 11.12 6.52
CA THR A 57 5.91 11.50 5.11
C THR A 57 4.58 11.79 4.42
N VAL A 58 3.57 10.92 4.60
CA VAL A 58 2.26 11.10 3.94
C VAL A 58 1.53 12.32 4.50
N SER A 59 1.56 12.51 5.83
CA SER A 59 0.80 13.59 6.49
C SER A 59 1.46 14.97 6.37
N LYS A 60 2.81 15.04 6.29
CA LYS A 60 3.55 16.31 6.29
C LYS A 60 4.09 16.71 4.92
N GLU A 61 4.54 15.75 4.09
CA GLU A 61 5.31 16.07 2.87
C GLU A 61 4.50 15.96 1.57
N ILE A 62 3.39 15.20 1.56
CA ILE A 62 2.62 14.99 0.33
C ILE A 62 1.58 16.10 0.15
N VAL A 63 0.60 16.25 1.06
CA VAL A 63 -0.42 17.31 0.99
C VAL A 63 -1.05 17.53 2.38
N PRO A 64 -1.16 18.77 2.90
CA PRO A 64 -2.00 19.06 4.08
C PRO A 64 -3.48 18.93 3.71
N LEU A 65 -4.02 17.72 3.79
CA LEU A 65 -5.45 17.45 3.60
C LEU A 65 -6.25 17.89 4.83
N GLY A 66 -7.43 18.45 4.60
CA GLY A 66 -8.41 18.63 5.67
C GLY A 66 -8.96 17.28 6.12
N GLY A 67 -9.37 17.16 7.39
CA GLY A 67 -9.86 15.89 7.96
C GLY A 67 -11.03 15.26 7.19
N ILE A 68 -11.90 16.07 6.59
CA ILE A 68 -13.00 15.60 5.73
C ILE A 68 -12.45 14.98 4.44
N SER A 69 -11.56 15.67 3.74
CA SER A 69 -10.93 15.17 2.52
C SER A 69 -10.17 13.86 2.74
N ALA A 70 -9.41 13.78 3.84
CA ALA A 70 -8.72 12.56 4.21
C ALA A 70 -9.71 11.40 4.48
N SER A 71 -10.80 11.69 5.20
CA SER A 71 -11.85 10.70 5.49
C SER A 71 -12.52 10.17 4.21
N VAL A 72 -12.80 11.04 3.23
CA VAL A 72 -13.37 10.64 1.93
C VAL A 72 -12.39 9.76 1.16
N VAL A 73 -11.12 10.13 1.08
CA VAL A 73 -10.09 9.30 0.41
C VAL A 73 -10.02 7.92 1.05
N SER A 74 -9.90 7.86 2.38
CA SER A 74 -9.83 6.59 3.10
C SER A 74 -11.06 5.72 2.86
N LEU A 75 -12.26 6.30 2.83
CA LEU A 75 -13.50 5.55 2.59
C LEU A 75 -13.57 5.01 1.16
N VAL A 76 -13.26 5.82 0.16
CA VAL A 76 -13.32 5.42 -1.25
C VAL A 76 -12.26 4.38 -1.57
N VAL A 77 -10.99 4.65 -1.24
CA VAL A 77 -9.87 3.76 -1.54
C VAL A 77 -10.07 2.41 -0.86
N SER A 78 -10.46 2.39 0.41
CA SER A 78 -10.59 1.14 1.15
C SER A 78 -11.83 0.34 0.73
N SER A 79 -12.90 0.99 0.27
CA SER A 79 -14.04 0.29 -0.33
C SER A 79 -13.66 -0.43 -1.63
N ILE A 80 -12.86 0.23 -2.49
CA ILE A 80 -12.33 -0.40 -3.71
C ILE A 80 -11.47 -1.60 -3.33
N ILE A 81 -10.56 -1.44 -2.38
CA ILE A 81 -9.64 -2.51 -1.98
C ILE A 81 -10.36 -3.70 -1.36
N ILE A 82 -11.35 -3.45 -0.48
CA ILE A 82 -12.17 -4.52 0.10
C ILE A 82 -12.92 -5.26 -1.01
N THR A 83 -13.48 -4.53 -1.97
CA THR A 83 -14.16 -5.13 -3.14
C THR A 83 -13.20 -5.98 -3.96
N CYS A 84 -12.00 -5.48 -4.27
CA CYS A 84 -10.97 -6.27 -4.94
C CYS A 84 -10.59 -7.53 -4.15
N SER A 85 -10.42 -7.41 -2.82
CA SER A 85 -10.15 -8.55 -1.94
C SER A 85 -11.26 -9.60 -1.97
N LEU A 86 -12.54 -9.18 -1.98
CA LEU A 86 -13.68 -10.10 -2.11
C LEU A 86 -13.70 -10.81 -3.46
N LEU A 87 -13.24 -10.15 -4.52
CA LEU A 87 -13.08 -10.72 -5.86
C LEU A 87 -11.77 -11.52 -6.04
N GLY A 88 -10.91 -11.58 -5.03
CA GLY A 88 -9.62 -12.27 -5.10
C GLY A 88 -8.56 -11.55 -5.95
N LEU A 89 -8.73 -10.25 -6.21
CA LEU A 89 -7.83 -9.47 -7.05
C LEU A 89 -6.71 -8.81 -6.21
N PRO A 90 -5.43 -8.96 -6.59
CA PRO A 90 -4.34 -8.20 -5.97
C PRO A 90 -4.46 -6.72 -6.38
N ALA A 91 -4.47 -5.81 -5.41
CA ALA A 91 -4.82 -4.42 -5.65
C ALA A 91 -3.76 -3.43 -5.08
N PRO A 92 -3.43 -2.34 -5.81
CA PRO A 92 -2.35 -1.44 -5.45
C PRO A 92 -2.81 -0.31 -4.50
N TYR A 93 -3.02 -0.62 -3.22
CA TYR A 93 -3.50 0.36 -2.21
C TYR A 93 -2.66 1.64 -2.17
N VAL A 94 -1.33 1.52 -2.14
CA VAL A 94 -0.42 2.67 -1.98
C VAL A 94 -0.58 3.64 -3.14
N GLN A 95 -0.73 3.12 -4.36
CA GLN A 95 -0.92 3.90 -5.57
C GLN A 95 -2.28 4.58 -5.58
N LEU A 96 -3.36 3.84 -5.29
CA LEU A 96 -4.72 4.39 -5.21
C LEU A 96 -4.82 5.50 -4.17
N SER A 97 -4.28 5.28 -2.96
CA SER A 97 -4.27 6.28 -1.90
C SER A 97 -3.46 7.52 -2.30
N SER A 98 -2.25 7.33 -2.83
CA SER A 98 -1.37 8.45 -3.20
C SER A 98 -1.98 9.30 -4.32
N LEU A 99 -2.51 8.68 -5.37
CA LEU A 99 -3.16 9.38 -6.48
C LEU A 99 -4.45 10.09 -6.05
N SER A 100 -5.23 9.50 -5.15
CA SER A 100 -6.44 10.14 -4.62
C SER A 100 -6.11 11.38 -3.79
N ILE A 101 -5.06 11.31 -2.96
CA ILE A 101 -4.55 12.48 -2.20
C ILE A 101 -4.11 13.59 -3.16
N LEU A 102 -3.36 13.22 -4.21
CA LEU A 102 -2.92 14.16 -5.25
C LEU A 102 -4.10 14.79 -6.00
N ALA A 103 -5.13 14.02 -6.34
CA ALA A 103 -6.32 14.52 -7.03
C ALA A 103 -7.08 15.55 -6.17
N ILE A 104 -7.19 15.34 -4.86
CA ILE A 104 -7.81 16.34 -3.99
C ILE A 104 -6.95 17.60 -3.90
N HIS A 105 -5.63 17.45 -3.82
CA HIS A 105 -4.71 18.59 -3.80
C HIS A 105 -4.82 19.45 -5.05
N THR A 106 -4.89 18.82 -6.23
CA THR A 106 -5.01 19.54 -7.51
C THR A 106 -6.28 20.39 -7.56
N ILE A 107 -7.39 19.89 -7.00
CA ILE A 107 -8.66 20.62 -6.94
C ILE A 107 -8.58 21.78 -5.94
N LYS A 108 -7.91 21.58 -4.80
CA LYS A 108 -7.87 22.56 -3.70
C LYS A 108 -6.91 23.72 -3.95
N GLU A 109 -5.81 23.53 -4.69
CA GLU A 109 -4.76 24.55 -4.82
C GLU A 109 -4.93 25.58 -5.95
N GLU A 110 -5.93 25.50 -6.83
CA GLU A 110 -6.19 26.44 -7.96
C GLU A 110 -4.98 26.77 -8.89
N LYS A 111 -3.79 26.23 -8.64
CA LYS A 111 -2.58 26.44 -9.44
C LYS A 111 -2.65 25.63 -10.72
N ASN A 112 -2.00 26.15 -11.75
CA ASN A 112 -1.79 25.49 -13.03
C ASN A 112 -1.44 23.99 -12.85
N HIS A 113 -2.35 23.11 -13.30
CA HIS A 113 -2.25 21.64 -13.24
C HIS A 113 -0.86 21.07 -13.61
N LYS A 114 -0.11 21.80 -14.44
CA LYS A 114 1.26 21.46 -14.87
C LYS A 114 2.31 21.55 -13.75
N GLN A 115 2.16 22.41 -12.74
CA GLN A 115 3.15 22.56 -11.65
C GLN A 115 3.15 21.38 -10.68
N ILE A 116 2.02 20.68 -10.53
CA ILE A 116 1.87 19.57 -9.60
C ILE A 116 2.68 18.35 -10.07
N LEU A 117 2.59 18.00 -11.36
CA LEU A 117 3.39 16.92 -11.97
C LEU A 117 4.92 17.17 -11.90
N VAL A 118 5.32 18.43 -11.71
CA VAL A 118 6.72 18.82 -11.60
C VAL A 118 7.23 18.73 -10.16
N HIS A 119 6.33 18.58 -9.16
CA HIS A 119 6.67 18.57 -7.74
C HIS A 119 7.69 17.46 -7.40
N PRO A 120 8.77 17.79 -6.68
CA PRO A 120 9.88 16.87 -6.41
C PRO A 120 9.42 15.59 -5.69
N THR A 121 8.45 15.68 -4.77
CA THR A 121 7.90 14.52 -4.06
C THR A 121 7.20 13.55 -5.00
N ILE A 122 6.43 14.04 -5.99
CA ILE A 122 5.71 13.17 -6.93
C ILE A 122 6.70 12.45 -7.84
N LYS A 123 7.70 13.17 -8.38
CA LYS A 123 8.78 12.56 -9.17
C LYS A 123 9.52 11.48 -8.38
N LYS A 124 9.76 11.70 -7.09
CA LYS A 124 10.38 10.71 -6.20
C LYS A 124 9.49 9.47 -6.04
N ILE A 125 8.18 9.64 -5.80
CA ILE A 125 7.22 8.54 -5.69
C ILE A 125 7.20 7.70 -6.98
N LEU A 126 7.07 8.35 -8.15
CA LEU A 126 7.05 7.66 -9.45
C LEU A 126 8.35 6.90 -9.71
N LYS A 127 9.51 7.49 -9.38
CA LYS A 127 10.80 6.80 -9.47
C LYS A 127 10.85 5.56 -8.59
N VAL A 128 10.39 5.66 -7.34
CA VAL A 128 10.34 4.51 -6.41
C VAL A 128 9.44 3.42 -6.97
N TRP A 129 8.25 3.76 -7.47
CA TRP A 129 7.33 2.77 -8.07
C TRP A 129 7.92 2.02 -9.26
N LEU A 130 8.81 2.65 -10.03
CA LEU A 130 9.51 2.00 -11.13
C LEU A 130 10.71 1.17 -10.66
N ILE A 131 11.48 1.68 -9.70
CA ILE A 131 12.72 1.04 -9.24
C ILE A 131 12.42 -0.18 -8.35
N THR A 132 11.41 -0.10 -7.48
CA THR A 132 11.12 -1.17 -6.51
C THR A 132 10.84 -2.53 -7.16
N PRO A 133 10.00 -2.65 -8.21
CA PRO A 133 9.81 -3.92 -8.91
C PRO A 133 11.09 -4.48 -9.51
N LEU A 134 11.93 -3.63 -10.12
CA LEU A 134 13.19 -4.05 -10.73
C LEU A 134 14.16 -4.60 -9.69
N VAL A 135 14.33 -3.88 -8.58
CA VAL A 135 15.18 -4.33 -7.46
C VAL A 135 14.64 -5.63 -6.87
N SER A 136 13.32 -5.76 -6.72
CA SER A 136 12.70 -6.98 -6.22
C SER A 136 12.98 -8.19 -7.14
N ILE A 137 12.90 -8.01 -8.45
CA ILE A 137 13.21 -9.07 -9.44
C ILE A 137 14.68 -9.48 -9.34
N LEU A 138 15.60 -8.50 -9.28
CA LEU A 138 17.03 -8.77 -9.19
C LEU A 138 17.39 -9.55 -7.92
N ILE A 139 16.86 -9.15 -6.77
CA ILE A 139 17.09 -9.85 -5.50
C ILE A 139 16.50 -11.26 -5.56
N CYS A 140 15.26 -11.41 -6.02
CA CYS A 140 14.60 -12.71 -6.14
C CYS A 140 15.41 -13.67 -7.01
N TYR A 141 15.80 -13.24 -8.21
CA TYR A 141 16.59 -14.06 -9.13
C TYR A 141 17.98 -14.40 -8.56
N GLY A 142 18.64 -13.43 -7.90
CA GLY A 142 19.92 -13.64 -7.23
C GLY A 142 19.85 -14.71 -6.14
N LEU A 143 18.80 -14.70 -5.32
CA LEU A 143 18.58 -15.71 -4.28
C LEU A 143 18.30 -17.09 -4.87
N LEU A 144 17.47 -17.18 -5.91
CA LEU A 144 17.18 -18.45 -6.59
C LEU A 144 18.44 -19.08 -7.19
N PHE A 145 19.32 -18.27 -7.79
CA PHE A 145 20.62 -18.71 -8.30
C PHE A 145 21.54 -19.20 -7.18
N LEU A 146 21.62 -18.47 -6.07
CA LEU A 146 22.45 -18.82 -4.91
C LEU A 146 22.02 -20.14 -4.26
N PHE A 147 20.71 -20.33 -4.06
CA PHE A 147 20.17 -21.53 -3.43
C PHE A 147 20.07 -22.73 -4.38
N LYS A 148 20.49 -22.58 -5.64
CA LYS A 148 20.44 -23.63 -6.68
C LYS A 148 19.14 -24.42 -6.63
N VAL A 149 18.00 -23.72 -6.50
CA VAL A 149 16.69 -24.37 -6.50
C VAL A 149 16.54 -25.07 -7.85
N LYS A 150 16.79 -26.38 -7.86
CA LYS A 150 16.57 -27.21 -9.04
C LYS A 150 15.07 -27.28 -9.26
N LYS A 151 14.65 -26.99 -10.49
CA LYS A 151 13.28 -27.20 -10.96
C LYS A 151 12.78 -28.60 -10.62
#